data_AF-K5WMD7-F1
#
_entry.id   AF-K5WMD7-F1
#
_cell.length_a   1.000
_cell.length_b   1.000
_cell.length_c   1.000
_cell.angle_alpha   90.00
_cell.angle_beta   90.00
_cell.angle_gamma   90.00
#
_symmetry.space_group_name_H-M   'P 1'
#
loop_
_entity.id
_entity.type
_entity.pdbx_description
1 polymer ?
#
loop_
_entity_poly.entity_id
_entity_poly.type
_entity_poly.pdbx_seq_one_letter_code
_entity_poly.pdbx_strand_id
1 'polypeptide(L)'
;HAQNLSPLRFLVTSRPERHITVVFDAPRYRNAFRKILLHADELQPVTTTDIKQYLSVSLSHIGLYFGLAEPWPDGADIEVLSRMTGGLFICAATAAKFIKDPHFNDPNGQLTKLITA
;
A
#
# COMPACT_ATOMS: atom_id res chain seq x y z
N HIS A 1 -42.00 8.25 1.81
CA HIS A 1 -40.97 8.41 0.77
C HIS A 1 -39.64 7.75 1.17
N ALA A 2 -39.06 8.03 2.35
CA ALA A 2 -37.83 7.34 2.81
C ALA A 2 -38.01 5.88 3.28
N GLN A 3 -39.19 5.51 3.77
CA GLN A 3 -39.47 4.16 4.31
C GLN A 3 -39.66 3.07 3.24
N ASN A 4 -39.72 3.43 1.96
CA ASN A 4 -39.84 2.48 0.83
C ASN A 4 -38.52 2.29 0.08
N LEU A 5 -37.43 2.89 0.55
CA LEU A 5 -36.11 2.73 -0.04
C LEU A 5 -35.43 1.50 0.56
N SER A 6 -34.82 0.68 -0.29
CA SER A 6 -33.90 -0.36 0.17
C SER A 6 -32.84 0.25 1.10
N PRO A 7 -32.39 -0.46 2.15
CA PRO A 7 -31.46 0.10 3.12
C PRO A 7 -30.17 0.56 2.44
N LEU A 8 -29.99 1.88 2.36
CA LEU A 8 -28.83 2.50 1.74
C LEU A 8 -27.69 2.62 2.75
N ARG A 9 -26.50 2.17 2.38
CA ARG A 9 -25.27 2.31 3.17
C ARG A 9 -24.28 3.18 2.43
N PHE A 10 -23.66 4.11 3.14
CA PHE A 10 -22.61 4.98 2.63
C PHE A 10 -21.25 4.53 3.18
N LEU A 11 -20.25 4.44 2.30
CA LEU A 11 -18.84 4.34 2.69
C LEU A 11 -18.16 5.67 2.34
N VAL A 12 -17.65 6.35 3.36
CA VAL A 12 -16.92 7.61 3.21
C VAL A 12 -15.49 7.36 3.64
N THR A 13 -14.52 7.63 2.77
CA THR A 13 -13.10 7.53 3.07
C THR A 13 -12.45 8.91 2.97
N SER A 14 -11.49 9.19 3.83
CA SER A 14 -10.76 10.46 3.85
C SER A 14 -9.40 10.29 4.54
N ARG A 15 -8.49 11.23 4.29
CA ARG A 15 -7.33 11.43 5.17
C ARG A 15 -7.82 12.00 6.52
N PRO A 16 -7.06 11.85 7.62
CA PRO A 16 -7.42 12.40 8.93
C PRO A 16 -7.26 13.94 9.01
N GLU A 17 -7.77 14.66 8.01
CA GLU A 17 -7.76 16.10 7.98
C GLU A 17 -8.62 16.65 9.12
N ARG A 18 -8.10 17.63 9.86
CA ARG A 18 -8.73 18.15 11.07
C ARG A 18 -10.19 18.59 10.85
N HIS A 19 -10.47 19.25 9.73
CA HIS A 19 -11.82 19.74 9.43
C HIS A 19 -12.83 18.60 9.21
N ILE A 20 -12.36 17.42 8.78
CA ILE A 20 -13.19 16.22 8.64
C ILE A 20 -13.38 15.57 10.00
N THR A 21 -12.29 15.28 10.71
CA THR A 21 -12.35 14.55 11.99
C THR A 21 -13.17 15.30 13.03
N VAL A 22 -13.02 16.62 13.15
CA VAL A 22 -13.81 17.45 14.08
C VAL A 22 -15.32 17.35 13.82
N VAL A 23 -15.74 17.36 12.56
CA VAL A 23 -17.17 17.27 12.22
C VAL A 23 -17.72 15.90 12.57
N PHE A 24 -17.01 14.83 12.21
CA PHE A 24 -17.46 13.47 12.47
C PHE A 24 -17.38 13.07 13.95
N ASP A 25 -16.47 13.66 14.72
CA ASP A 25 -16.32 13.39 16.16
C ASP A 25 -17.26 14.27 17.02
N ALA A 26 -17.98 15.23 16.43
CA ALA A 26 -18.94 16.06 17.15
C ALA A 26 -20.07 15.21 17.77
N PRO A 27 -20.60 15.57 18.96
CA PRO A 27 -21.60 14.77 19.69
C PRO A 27 -22.84 14.40 18.86
N ARG A 28 -23.22 15.27 17.91
CA ARG A 28 -24.36 15.05 17.00
C ARG A 28 -24.14 13.88 16.04
N TYR A 29 -22.90 13.58 15.65
CA TYR A 29 -22.58 12.63 14.59
C TYR A 29 -21.85 11.38 15.08
N ARG A 30 -21.11 11.46 16.19
CA ARG A 30 -20.22 10.37 16.67
C ARG A 30 -20.88 8.98 16.80
N ASN A 31 -22.19 8.92 17.02
CA ASN A 31 -22.95 7.67 17.17
C ASN A 31 -23.73 7.26 15.90
N ALA A 32 -23.68 8.06 14.84
CA ALA A 32 -24.45 7.85 13.61
C ALA A 32 -23.72 6.97 12.56
N PHE A 33 -22.46 6.63 12.80
CA PHE A 33 -21.64 5.87 11.86
C PHE A 33 -20.64 4.95 12.60
N ARG A 34 -20.05 4.01 11.86
CA ARG A 34 -18.92 3.21 12.33
C ARG A 34 -17.63 3.82 11.78
N LYS A 35 -16.66 4.10 12.66
CA LYS A 35 -15.34 4.62 12.30
C LYS A 35 -14.34 3.47 12.25
N ILE A 36 -13.58 3.37 11.16
CA ILE A 36 -12.47 2.42 11.01
C ILE A 36 -11.21 3.24 10.75
N LEU A 37 -10.21 3.11 11.61
CA LEU A 37 -8.94 3.82 11.48
C LEU A 37 -7.95 2.94 10.72
N LEU A 38 -7.57 3.37 9.51
CA LEU A 38 -6.64 2.61 8.66
C LEU A 38 -5.16 2.98 8.90
N HIS A 39 -4.88 4.09 9.59
CA HIS A 39 -3.54 4.62 9.84
C HIS A 39 -3.14 4.53 11.32
N ALA A 40 -3.69 3.57 12.05
CA ALA A 40 -3.30 3.35 13.45
C ALA A 40 -1.83 2.88 13.50
N ASP A 41 -1.04 3.42 14.43
CA ASP A 41 0.38 3.04 14.60
C ASP A 41 0.53 1.54 14.86
N GLU A 42 -0.44 0.92 15.54
CA GLU A 42 -0.53 -0.52 15.79
C GLU A 42 -0.61 -1.36 14.51
N LEU A 43 -1.10 -0.79 13.41
CA LEU A 43 -1.18 -1.47 12.11
C LEU A 43 0.15 -1.41 11.34
N GLN A 44 1.11 -0.57 11.74
CA GLN A 44 2.38 -0.40 11.02
C GLN A 44 3.20 -1.71 10.92
N PRO A 45 3.34 -2.54 11.99
CA PRO A 45 4.09 -3.79 11.89
C PRO A 45 3.44 -4.80 10.92
N VAL A 46 2.11 -4.90 10.96
CA VAL A 46 1.34 -5.77 10.05
C VAL A 46 1.44 -5.27 8.62
N THR A 47 1.23 -3.97 8.41
CA THR A 47 1.35 -3.33 7.09
C THR A 47 2.74 -3.53 6.48
N THR A 48 3.79 -3.40 7.29
CA THR A 48 5.17 -3.63 6.85
C THR A 48 5.37 -5.09 6.42
N THR A 49 4.83 -6.05 7.18
CA THR A 49 4.92 -7.47 6.85
C THR A 49 4.19 -7.78 5.54
N ASP A 50 2.99 -7.25 5.37
CA ASP A 50 2.19 -7.47 4.16
C ASP A 50 2.82 -6.81 2.93
N ILE A 51 3.46 -5.65 3.09
CA ILE A 51 4.20 -4.99 2.01
C ILE A 51 5.42 -5.81 1.60
N LYS A 52 6.20 -6.35 2.55
CA LYS A 52 7.32 -7.25 2.23
C LYS A 52 6.83 -8.47 1.46
N GLN A 53 5.75 -9.09 1.92
CA GLN A 53 5.15 -10.22 1.24
C GLN A 53 4.70 -9.87 -0.19
N TYR A 54 4.04 -8.72 -0.36
CA TYR A 54 3.64 -8.22 -1.67
C TYR A 54 4.85 -8.01 -2.59
N LEU A 55 5.92 -7.37 -2.09
CA LEU A 55 7.15 -7.13 -2.85
C LEU A 55 7.82 -8.44 -3.23
N SER A 56 8.01 -9.37 -2.29
CA SER A 56 8.63 -10.67 -2.56
C SER A 56 7.91 -11.44 -3.67
N VAL A 57 6.58 -11.55 -3.58
CA VAL A 57 5.78 -12.25 -4.61
C VAL A 57 5.83 -11.50 -5.95
N SER A 58 5.65 -10.18 -5.93
CA SER A 58 5.60 -9.37 -7.15
C SER A 58 6.94 -9.38 -7.88
N LEU A 59 8.05 -9.26 -7.16
CA LEU A 59 9.39 -9.21 -7.75
C LEU A 59 9.88 -10.61 -8.15
N SER A 60 9.50 -11.68 -7.45
CA SER A 60 9.74 -13.05 -7.92
C SER A 60 9.10 -13.29 -9.30
N HIS A 61 7.85 -12.87 -9.50
CA HIS A 61 7.21 -12.95 -10.81
C HIS A 61 7.90 -12.10 -11.89
N ILE A 62 8.46 -10.94 -11.51
CA ILE A 62 9.24 -10.10 -12.42
C ILE A 62 10.55 -10.80 -12.78
N GLY A 63 11.26 -11.36 -11.81
CA GLY A 63 12.49 -12.13 -12.04
C GLY A 63 12.28 -13.28 -13.01
N LEU A 64 11.21 -14.06 -12.82
CA LEU A 64 10.81 -15.11 -13.75
C LEU A 64 10.53 -14.59 -15.16
N TYR A 65 9.80 -13.47 -15.27
CA TYR A 65 9.48 -12.86 -16.57
C TYR A 65 10.73 -12.39 -17.33
N PHE A 66 11.74 -11.89 -16.63
CA PHE A 66 13.02 -11.44 -17.22
C PHE A 66 14.12 -12.53 -17.23
N GLY A 67 13.83 -13.76 -16.78
CA GLY A 67 14.80 -14.86 -16.77
C GLY A 67 15.95 -14.69 -15.78
N LEU A 68 15.70 -14.03 -14.65
CA LEU A 68 16.70 -13.82 -13.59
C LEU A 68 16.84 -15.07 -12.71
N ALA A 69 18.03 -15.29 -12.14
CA ALA A 69 18.28 -16.42 -11.25
C ALA A 69 17.55 -16.24 -9.92
N GLU A 70 16.85 -17.28 -9.46
CA GLU A 70 16.19 -17.27 -8.14
C GLU A 70 17.18 -17.53 -6.99
N PRO A 71 16.97 -16.94 -5.80
CA PRO A 71 15.93 -15.95 -5.49
C PRO A 71 16.28 -14.57 -6.07
N TRP A 72 15.28 -13.88 -6.62
CA TRP A 72 15.43 -12.49 -7.04
C TRP A 72 14.23 -11.60 -6.67
N PRO A 73 14.48 -10.41 -6.09
CA PRO A 73 15.76 -9.98 -5.53
C PRO A 73 16.05 -10.70 -4.21
N ASP A 74 17.19 -10.41 -3.60
CA ASP A 74 17.48 -10.96 -2.28
C ASP A 74 16.60 -10.35 -1.18
N GLY A 75 16.60 -10.96 0.00
CA GLY A 75 15.80 -10.48 1.13
C GLY A 75 16.22 -9.10 1.63
N ALA A 76 17.49 -8.71 1.50
CA ALA A 76 17.98 -7.42 1.96
C ALA A 76 17.45 -6.28 1.07
N ASP A 77 17.37 -6.50 -0.24
CA ASP A 77 16.75 -5.56 -1.18
C ASP A 77 15.25 -5.39 -0.91
N ILE A 78 14.55 -6.47 -0.57
CA ILE A 78 13.13 -6.40 -0.14
C ILE A 78 12.97 -5.56 1.13
N GLU A 79 13.87 -5.71 2.10
CA GLU A 79 13.88 -4.91 3.33
C GLU A 79 14.06 -3.42 3.04
N VAL A 80 15.03 -3.07 2.19
CA VAL A 80 15.28 -1.68 1.81
C VAL A 80 14.07 -1.11 1.06
N LEU A 81 13.56 -1.82 0.05
CA LEU A 81 12.37 -1.39 -0.69
C LEU A 81 11.17 -1.20 0.23
N SER A 82 10.90 -2.16 1.12
CA SER A 82 9.79 -2.08 2.08
C SER A 82 9.88 -0.80 2.91
N ARG A 83 11.07 -0.47 3.44
CA ARG A 83 11.29 0.76 4.20
C ARG A 83 11.02 2.00 3.36
N MET A 84 11.49 2.02 2.12
CA MET A 84 11.27 3.15 1.19
C MET A 84 9.79 3.40 0.89
N THR A 85 8.96 2.36 0.91
CA THR A 85 7.52 2.51 0.65
C THR A 85 6.78 3.29 1.75
N GLY A 86 7.39 3.47 2.93
CA GLY A 86 6.79 4.22 4.04
C GLY A 86 5.47 3.63 4.53
N GLY A 87 5.28 2.30 4.41
CA GLY A 87 4.04 1.64 4.81
C GLY A 87 2.89 1.81 3.79
N LEU A 88 3.16 2.30 2.58
CA LEU A 88 2.14 2.53 1.56
C LEU A 88 2.20 1.49 0.44
N PHE A 89 1.14 0.69 0.30
CA PHE A 89 1.00 -0.26 -0.81
C PHE A 89 1.08 0.40 -2.18
N ILE A 90 0.60 1.64 -2.32
CA ILE A 90 0.68 2.35 -3.60
C ILE A 90 2.15 2.64 -3.99
N CYS A 91 3.02 2.93 -3.03
CA CYS A 91 4.44 3.09 -3.26
C CYS A 91 5.08 1.74 -3.63
N ALA A 92 4.76 0.66 -2.92
CA ALA A 92 5.22 -0.70 -3.25
C ALA A 92 4.83 -1.12 -4.66
N ALA A 93 3.57 -0.92 -5.03
CA ALA A 93 3.06 -1.26 -6.37
C ALA A 93 3.69 -0.39 -7.46
N THR A 94 3.99 0.87 -7.16
CA THR A 94 4.67 1.77 -8.09
C THR A 94 6.13 1.35 -8.30
N ALA A 95 6.85 0.98 -7.22
CA ALA A 95 8.20 0.43 -7.32
C ALA A 95 8.23 -0.85 -8.17
N ALA A 96 7.32 -1.80 -7.91
CA ALA A 96 7.24 -3.03 -8.70
C ALA A 96 6.95 -2.75 -10.19
N LYS A 97 6.06 -1.80 -10.50
CA LYS A 97 5.78 -1.39 -11.88
C LYS A 97 6.99 -0.73 -12.55
N PHE A 98 7.71 0.12 -11.83
CA PHE A 98 8.92 0.78 -12.33
C PHE A 98 10.02 -0.24 -12.66
N ILE A 99 10.22 -1.23 -11.78
CA ILE A 99 11.18 -2.33 -11.98
C ILE A 99 10.76 -3.20 -13.17
N LYS A 100 9.46 -3.46 -13.33
CA LYS A 100 8.93 -4.30 -14.42
C LYS A 100 8.98 -3.63 -15.80
N ASP A 101 9.26 -2.34 -15.90
CA ASP A 101 9.04 -1.58 -17.13
C ASP A 101 9.79 -2.19 -18.35
N PRO A 102 9.05 -2.77 -19.33
CA PRO A 102 9.65 -3.45 -20.47
C PRO A 102 10.34 -2.48 -21.44
N HIS A 103 10.07 -1.17 -21.35
CA HIS A 103 10.75 -0.17 -22.17
C HIS A 103 12.22 0.01 -21.76
N PHE A 104 12.53 -0.19 -20.48
CA PHE A 104 13.90 -0.17 -19.97
C PHE A 104 14.56 -1.54 -20.06
N ASN A 105 13.78 -2.62 -19.88
CA ASN A 105 14.24 -4.01 -19.96
C ASN A 105 15.47 -4.31 -19.06
N ASP A 106 15.56 -3.62 -17.92
CA ASP A 106 16.67 -3.70 -16.97
C ASP A 106 16.14 -3.70 -15.52
N PRO A 107 15.52 -4.81 -15.08
CA PRO A 107 14.96 -4.91 -13.73
C PRO A 107 16.01 -4.73 -12.62
N ASN A 108 17.26 -5.16 -12.85
CA ASN A 108 18.35 -4.98 -11.89
C ASN A 108 18.72 -3.51 -11.73
N GLY A 109 18.97 -2.80 -12.84
CA GLY A 109 19.32 -1.39 -12.77
C GLY A 109 18.18 -0.53 -12.23
N GLN A 110 16.92 -0.86 -12.55
CA GLN A 110 15.77 -0.18 -11.97
C GLN A 110 15.63 -0.44 -10.47
N LEU A 111 15.87 -1.68 -10.02
CA LEU A 111 15.92 -2.00 -8.60
C LEU A 111 17.02 -1.19 -7.90
N THR A 112 18.25 -1.22 -8.43
CA THR A 112 19.40 -0.49 -7.87
C THR A 112 19.09 1.00 -7.70
N LYS A 113 18.50 1.65 -8.72
CA LYS A 113 18.12 3.07 -8.63
C LYS A 113 17.18 3.39 -7.48
N LEU A 114 16.31 2.45 -7.10
CA LEU A 114 15.43 2.64 -5.95
C LEU A 114 16.23 2.47 -4.66
N ILE A 115 16.92 1.35 -4.48
CA ILE A 115 17.55 1.01 -3.19
C ILE A 115 18.81 1.84 -2.86
N THR A 116 19.42 2.53 -3.84
CA THR A 116 20.60 3.40 -3.62
C THR A 116 20.27 4.90 -3.52
N ALA A 117 19.01 5.29 -3.69
CA ALA A 117 18.57 6.69 -3.61
C ALA A 117 18.44 7.17 -2.17
#